data_AF-F5X272-F1
#
_entry.id   AF-F5X272-F1
#
_cell.length_a   1.000
_cell.length_b   1.000
_cell.length_c   1.000
_cell.angle_alpha   90.00
_cell.angle_beta   90.00
_cell.angle_gamma   90.00
#
_symmetry.space_group_name_H-M   'P 1'
#
loop_
_entity.id
_entity.type
_entity.pdbx_description
1 polymer ?
#
loop_
_entity_poly.entity_id
_entity_poly.type
_entity_poly.pdbx_seq_one_letter_code
_entity_poly.pdbx_strand_id
1 'polypeptide(L)'
;MRLHFTHPYKDNLDINFGQFTQIIGQNQQLKYYMWQIFMWYFDGKKYSEEDLSLFNQEEPEILCEGKSLKRNSFSVISISDIQDLLEQMSYKRGTVACDFMKLHLNTVDVMTEVDEINDKLDKISLTVNHNLDLSIKDVTYHTESCVVTSEQLLSKYFQPYFNYQGRNISFEFVDNETKVMFLLKMLQERLSNDTNNILLIFKNMDDYLDYSSFITICKTITQMTEKFPNFYCTIFPSNESYLYVTKETIEHVTIVSDFIESLFDLDFMYERFIGRYPSNNIPSKSEFLILLQKNASYLFSDQISYISLGIPDMVAIKILNSLYHYDKSVVYPIPKIEPIEISFLKDRD
;
A
#
# COMPACT_ATOMS: atom_id res chain seq x y z
N MET A 1 -14.97 -7.70 4.87
CA MET A 1 -14.84 -8.45 6.14
C MET A 1 -14.61 -7.45 7.24
N ARG A 2 -15.27 -7.57 8.39
CA ARG A 2 -15.09 -6.58 9.46
C ARG A 2 -13.87 -6.96 10.30
N LEU A 3 -12.84 -6.12 10.26
CA LEU A 3 -11.68 -6.28 11.15
C LEU A 3 -11.84 -5.35 12.35
N HIS A 4 -11.71 -5.93 13.54
CA HIS A 4 -11.69 -5.23 14.82
C HIS A 4 -10.26 -5.25 15.36
N PHE A 5 -9.71 -4.08 15.66
CA PHE A 5 -8.35 -3.92 16.17
C PHE A 5 -8.39 -3.67 17.67
N THR A 6 -7.54 -4.40 18.39
CA THR A 6 -7.25 -4.06 19.79
C THR A 6 -6.56 -2.69 19.82
N HIS A 7 -7.14 -1.73 20.53
CA HIS A 7 -6.57 -0.39 20.67
C HIS A 7 -6.46 -0.01 22.15
N PRO A 8 -5.34 0.60 22.59
CA PRO A 8 -5.05 0.82 24.02
C PRO A 8 -6.03 1.76 24.72
N TYR A 9 -6.67 2.66 23.97
CA TYR A 9 -7.49 3.75 24.54
C TYR A 9 -8.86 3.94 23.89
N LYS A 10 -9.27 3.09 22.96
CA LYS A 10 -10.54 3.22 22.21
C LYS A 10 -11.18 1.86 22.00
N ASP A 11 -12.47 1.78 22.27
CA ASP A 11 -13.21 0.52 22.20
C ASP A 11 -13.67 0.15 20.79
N ASN A 12 -13.77 1.13 19.87
CA ASN A 12 -14.32 0.92 18.52
C ASN A 12 -13.27 1.23 17.45
N LEU A 13 -12.46 0.24 17.08
CA LEU A 13 -11.58 0.33 15.93
C LEU A 13 -11.96 -0.77 14.94
N ASP A 14 -13.02 -0.51 14.19
CA ASP A 14 -13.51 -1.40 13.16
C ASP A 14 -13.25 -0.81 11.77
N ILE A 15 -12.87 -1.68 10.83
CA ILE A 15 -12.82 -1.32 9.41
C ILE A 15 -13.54 -2.38 8.59
N ASN A 16 -14.19 -1.97 7.50
CA ASN A 16 -14.58 -2.90 6.47
C ASN A 16 -13.39 -3.18 5.54
N PHE A 17 -12.68 -4.26 5.83
CA PHE A 17 -11.51 -4.70 5.09
C PHE A 17 -11.92 -5.53 3.87
N GLY A 18 -11.38 -5.18 2.72
CA GLY A 18 -11.52 -5.92 1.47
C GLY A 18 -10.18 -6.13 0.79
N GLN A 19 -10.20 -6.68 -0.42
CA GLN A 19 -8.98 -6.83 -1.22
C GLN A 19 -8.37 -5.48 -1.59
N PHE A 20 -9.17 -4.43 -1.77
CA PHE A 20 -8.65 -3.07 -1.88
C PHE A 20 -9.33 -2.19 -0.83
N THR A 21 -8.59 -1.90 0.24
CA THR A 21 -9.05 -1.11 1.39
C THR A 21 -8.39 0.27 1.37
N GLN A 22 -9.14 1.31 1.71
CA GLN A 22 -8.64 2.68 1.80
C GLN A 22 -8.99 3.25 3.16
N ILE A 23 -7.98 3.73 3.90
CA ILE A 23 -8.16 4.30 5.23
C ILE A 23 -7.84 5.80 5.17
N ILE A 24 -8.87 6.62 5.24
CA ILE A 24 -8.81 8.08 5.12
C ILE A 24 -9.29 8.75 6.42
N GLY A 25 -9.38 10.07 6.44
CA GLY A 25 -9.93 10.83 7.57
C GLY A 25 -8.92 11.75 8.23
N GLN A 26 -9.41 12.58 9.15
CA GLN A 26 -8.66 13.68 9.78
C GLN A 26 -7.83 13.25 10.99
N ASN A 27 -8.09 12.08 11.57
CA ASN A 27 -7.37 11.61 12.76
C ASN A 27 -6.08 10.90 12.36
N GLN A 28 -5.07 11.68 12.00
CA GLN A 28 -3.76 11.19 11.53
C GLN A 28 -3.07 10.27 12.55
N GLN A 29 -3.18 10.59 13.84
CA GLN A 29 -2.60 9.77 14.91
C GLN A 29 -3.25 8.38 14.97
N LEU A 30 -4.57 8.31 14.86
CA LEU A 30 -5.27 7.03 14.89
C LEU A 30 -5.00 6.21 13.62
N LYS A 31 -4.97 6.85 12.43
CA LYS A 31 -4.54 6.18 11.19
C LYS A 31 -3.12 5.60 11.32
N TYR A 32 -2.20 6.34 11.92
CA TYR A 32 -0.85 5.87 12.20
C TYR A 32 -0.85 4.66 13.14
N TYR A 33 -1.65 4.68 14.21
CA TYR A 33 -1.77 3.52 15.12
C TYR A 33 -2.35 2.30 14.43
N MET A 34 -3.37 2.47 13.58
CA MET A 34 -3.91 1.36 12.78
C MET A 34 -2.86 0.74 11.87
N TRP A 35 -2.13 1.57 11.12
CA TRP A 35 -1.02 1.12 10.29
C TRP A 35 0.05 0.39 11.12
N GLN A 36 0.42 0.93 12.29
CA GLN A 36 1.42 0.32 13.15
C GLN A 36 0.97 -1.05 13.67
N ILE A 37 -0.31 -1.20 14.04
CA ILE A 37 -0.86 -2.50 14.47
C ILE A 37 -0.87 -3.49 13.31
N PHE A 38 -1.25 -3.08 12.10
CA PHE A 38 -1.15 -3.93 10.89
C PHE A 38 0.28 -4.47 10.73
N MET A 39 1.27 -3.58 10.80
CA MET A 39 2.67 -3.95 10.65
C MET A 39 3.13 -4.88 11.78
N TRP A 40 2.92 -4.50 13.03
CA TRP A 40 3.39 -5.30 14.17
C TRP A 40 2.76 -6.70 14.22
N TYR A 41 1.46 -6.77 13.92
CA TYR A 41 0.71 -8.01 14.00
C TYR A 41 1.12 -8.99 12.91
N PHE A 42 1.07 -8.56 11.65
CA PHE A 42 1.28 -9.44 10.49
C PHE A 42 2.74 -9.61 10.07
N ASP A 43 3.63 -8.65 10.39
CA ASP A 43 5.07 -8.81 10.14
C ASP A 43 5.76 -9.66 11.24
N GLY A 44 5.00 -10.11 12.24
CA GLY A 44 5.51 -11.01 13.27
C GLY A 44 6.48 -10.34 14.25
N LYS A 45 6.29 -9.03 14.54
CA LYS A 45 7.08 -8.31 15.53
C LYS A 45 7.13 -9.07 16.86
N LYS A 46 8.34 -9.26 17.40
CA LYS A 46 8.51 -9.72 18.79
C LYS A 46 8.28 -8.52 19.70
N TYR A 47 7.21 -8.57 20.49
CA TYR A 47 6.85 -7.48 21.39
C TYR A 47 7.79 -7.40 22.60
N SER A 48 8.16 -6.19 22.97
CA SER A 48 8.83 -5.89 24.24
C SER A 48 7.81 -5.61 25.35
N GLU A 49 8.22 -5.63 26.62
CA GLU A 49 7.36 -5.21 27.74
C GLU A 49 6.87 -3.77 27.60
N GLU A 50 7.69 -2.90 27.00
CA GLU A 50 7.32 -1.51 26.69
C GLU A 50 6.21 -1.45 25.64
N ASP A 51 6.31 -2.26 24.57
CA ASP A 51 5.26 -2.34 23.54
C ASP A 51 3.92 -2.80 24.14
N LEU A 52 3.97 -3.82 25.01
CA LEU A 52 2.78 -4.42 25.62
C LEU A 52 2.23 -3.62 26.80
N SER A 53 3.00 -2.68 27.37
CA SER A 53 2.54 -1.80 28.44
C SER A 53 1.29 -1.00 28.05
N LEU A 54 1.17 -0.68 26.76
CA LEU A 54 0.01 -0.01 26.18
C LEU A 54 -1.25 -0.91 26.19
N PHE A 55 -1.07 -2.22 26.20
CA PHE A 55 -2.12 -3.23 26.07
C PHE A 55 -2.28 -4.06 27.36
N ASN A 56 -1.99 -3.50 28.53
CA ASN A 56 -2.05 -4.19 29.82
C ASN A 56 -1.25 -5.51 29.86
N GLN A 57 -0.10 -5.55 29.16
CA GLN A 57 0.76 -6.72 29.03
C GLN A 57 0.16 -7.89 28.20
N GLU A 58 -0.92 -7.62 27.44
CA GLU A 58 -1.50 -8.58 26.49
C GLU A 58 -1.07 -8.25 25.05
N GLU A 59 -0.88 -9.27 24.21
CA GLU A 59 -0.56 -9.04 22.80
C GLU A 59 -1.77 -8.44 22.07
N PRO A 60 -1.59 -7.41 21.23
CA PRO A 60 -2.69 -6.87 20.45
C PRO A 60 -3.20 -7.91 19.45
N GLU A 61 -4.52 -8.03 19.33
CA GLU A 61 -5.18 -8.92 18.38
C GLU A 61 -5.93 -8.15 17.29
N ILE A 62 -6.03 -8.76 16.12
CA ILE A 62 -6.93 -8.35 15.04
C ILE A 62 -7.98 -9.44 14.88
N LEU A 63 -9.23 -9.12 15.21
CA LEU A 63 -10.36 -10.04 15.11
C LEU A 63 -11.07 -9.85 13.76
N CYS A 64 -11.47 -10.95 13.13
CA CYS A 64 -12.35 -10.96 11.98
C CYS A 64 -13.60 -11.76 12.35
N GLU A 65 -14.77 -11.12 12.31
CA GLU A 65 -16.05 -11.73 12.70
C GLU A 65 -16.00 -12.42 14.08
N GLY A 66 -15.34 -11.78 15.05
CA GLY A 66 -15.18 -12.26 16.43
C GLY A 66 -14.11 -13.34 16.63
N LYS A 67 -13.33 -13.70 15.61
CA LYS A 67 -12.22 -14.65 15.72
C LYS A 67 -10.88 -13.98 15.44
N SER A 68 -9.87 -14.23 16.28
CA SER A 68 -8.51 -13.73 16.00
C SER A 68 -8.02 -14.28 14.67
N LEU A 69 -7.55 -13.39 13.80
CA LEU A 69 -6.76 -13.77 12.64
C LEU A 69 -5.43 -14.37 13.09
N LYS A 70 -4.76 -15.13 12.23
CA LYS A 70 -3.40 -15.59 12.53
C LYS A 70 -2.42 -14.51 12.12
N ARG A 71 -1.37 -14.32 12.90
CA ARG A 71 -0.29 -13.37 12.60
C ARG A 71 0.40 -13.67 11.25
N ASN A 72 0.42 -14.93 10.83
CA ASN A 72 0.96 -15.34 9.53
C ASN A 72 -0.09 -15.47 8.42
N SER A 73 -1.29 -14.87 8.61
CA SER A 73 -2.35 -14.90 7.59
C SER A 73 -1.99 -14.16 6.31
N PHE A 74 -1.01 -13.25 6.36
CA PHE A 74 -0.51 -12.47 5.23
C PHE A 74 1.01 -12.42 5.22
N SER A 75 1.61 -12.43 4.02
CA SER A 75 2.94 -11.86 3.78
C SER A 75 2.78 -10.37 3.56
N VAL A 76 3.31 -9.55 4.45
CA VAL A 76 3.17 -8.09 4.36
C VAL A 76 4.29 -7.49 3.52
N ILE A 77 3.93 -6.55 2.66
CA ILE A 77 4.86 -5.66 1.96
C ILE A 77 4.39 -4.24 2.29
N SER A 78 5.20 -3.45 2.97
CA SER A 78 4.84 -2.05 3.28
C SER A 78 5.74 -1.09 2.53
N ILE A 79 5.12 -0.06 1.94
CA ILE A 79 5.76 1.05 1.25
C ILE A 79 5.24 2.33 1.89
N SER A 80 6.06 2.97 2.71
CA SER A 80 5.73 4.26 3.35
C SER A 80 6.36 5.45 2.63
N ASP A 81 7.42 5.21 1.86
CA ASP A 81 8.10 6.21 1.05
C ASP A 81 8.83 5.60 -0.16
N ILE A 82 9.54 6.43 -0.90
CA ILE A 82 10.33 6.03 -2.07
C ILE A 82 11.54 5.16 -1.70
N GLN A 83 12.05 5.26 -0.47
CA GLN A 83 13.18 4.46 -0.02
C GLN A 83 12.77 3.01 0.26
N ASP A 84 11.59 2.79 0.82
CA ASP A 84 10.99 1.45 0.96
C ASP A 84 10.80 0.81 -0.42
N LEU A 85 10.34 1.60 -1.40
CA LEU A 85 10.17 1.16 -2.78
C LEU A 85 11.51 0.74 -3.42
N LEU A 86 12.58 1.50 -3.18
CA LEU A 86 13.94 1.14 -3.59
C LEU A 86 14.39 -0.17 -2.94
N GLU A 87 14.13 -0.34 -1.64
CA GLU A 87 14.49 -1.55 -0.91
C GLU A 87 13.76 -2.77 -1.48
N GLN A 88 12.46 -2.67 -1.75
CA GLN A 88 11.67 -3.75 -2.37
C GLN A 88 12.14 -4.11 -3.78
N MET A 89 12.82 -3.18 -4.47
CA MET A 89 13.44 -3.42 -5.78
C MET A 89 14.90 -3.90 -5.72
N SER A 90 15.48 -4.04 -4.52
CA SER A 90 16.82 -4.61 -4.35
C SER A 90 16.81 -6.14 -4.40
N TYR A 91 17.95 -6.76 -4.70
CA TYR A 91 18.11 -8.23 -4.70
C TYR A 91 18.43 -8.82 -3.31
N LYS A 92 17.83 -8.25 -2.26
CA LYS A 92 17.95 -8.76 -0.88
C LYS A 92 16.86 -9.80 -0.61
N ARG A 93 17.14 -10.78 0.23
CA ARG A 93 16.15 -11.80 0.62
C ARG A 93 14.93 -11.13 1.25
N GLY A 94 13.73 -11.55 0.82
CA GLY A 94 12.46 -11.04 1.34
C GLY A 94 11.90 -9.85 0.57
N THR A 95 12.62 -9.32 -0.43
CA THR A 95 12.11 -8.25 -1.29
C THR A 95 11.33 -8.79 -2.47
N VAL A 96 10.42 -7.97 -3.01
CA VAL A 96 9.62 -8.32 -4.19
C VAL A 96 10.51 -8.64 -5.39
N ALA A 97 11.54 -7.83 -5.66
CA ALA A 97 12.43 -8.06 -6.79
C ALA A 97 13.28 -9.33 -6.64
N CYS A 98 13.73 -9.67 -5.42
CA CYS A 98 14.47 -10.91 -5.21
C CYS A 98 13.59 -12.13 -5.48
N ASP A 99 12.35 -12.13 -4.95
CA ASP A 99 11.40 -13.23 -5.16
C ASP A 99 11.02 -13.36 -6.64
N PHE A 100 10.82 -12.25 -7.33
CA PHE A 100 10.61 -12.20 -8.77
C PHE A 100 11.79 -12.80 -9.55
N MET A 101 13.02 -12.37 -9.25
CA MET A 101 14.21 -12.87 -9.95
C MET A 101 14.44 -14.36 -9.70
N LYS A 102 14.11 -14.88 -8.52
CA LYS A 102 14.21 -16.32 -8.23
C LYS A 102 13.33 -17.15 -9.16
N LEU A 103 12.14 -16.67 -9.54
CA LEU A 103 11.29 -17.36 -10.51
C LEU A 103 11.96 -17.48 -11.87
N HIS A 104 12.66 -16.42 -12.31
CA HIS A 104 13.33 -16.37 -13.61
C HIS A 104 14.69 -17.07 -13.64
N LEU A 105 15.38 -17.14 -12.50
CA LEU A 105 16.66 -17.84 -12.37
C LEU A 105 16.51 -19.36 -12.18
N ASN A 106 15.34 -19.83 -11.76
CA ASN A 106 15.05 -21.26 -11.57
C ASN A 106 14.54 -21.92 -12.85
N THR A 107 15.23 -21.67 -13.96
CA THR A 107 14.95 -22.27 -15.28
C THR A 107 16.06 -23.24 -15.66
N VAL A 108 15.73 -24.25 -16.48
CA VAL A 108 16.70 -25.27 -16.92
C VAL A 108 17.89 -24.63 -17.65
N ASP A 109 17.62 -23.63 -18.49
CA ASP A 109 18.64 -22.91 -19.24
C ASP A 109 19.64 -22.23 -18.31
N VAL A 110 19.17 -21.48 -17.32
CA VAL A 110 20.04 -20.81 -16.33
C VAL A 110 20.80 -21.82 -15.47
N MET A 111 20.15 -22.90 -15.03
CA MET A 111 20.80 -23.92 -14.21
C MET A 111 21.94 -24.62 -14.96
N THR A 112 21.79 -24.84 -16.27
CA THR A 112 22.85 -25.40 -17.11
C THR A 112 24.07 -24.48 -17.15
N GLU A 113 23.87 -23.17 -17.32
CA GLU A 113 24.96 -22.19 -17.27
C GLU A 113 25.63 -22.12 -15.90
N VAL A 114 24.86 -22.28 -14.81
CA VAL A 114 25.41 -22.34 -13.44
C VAL A 114 26.27 -23.59 -13.24
N ASP A 115 25.86 -24.73 -13.77
CA ASP A 115 26.66 -25.96 -13.74
C ASP A 115 27.97 -25.78 -14.51
N GLU A 116 27.95 -25.11 -15.66
CA GLU A 116 29.18 -24.78 -16.40
C GLU A 116 30.13 -23.87 -15.60
N ILE A 117 29.61 -22.92 -14.83
CA ILE A 117 30.42 -22.10 -13.91
C ILE A 117 31.08 -22.98 -12.84
N ASN A 118 30.32 -23.91 -12.23
CA ASN A 118 30.83 -24.81 -11.21
C ASN A 118 31.93 -25.75 -11.76
N ASP A 119 31.73 -26.31 -12.96
CA ASP A 119 32.75 -27.11 -13.66
C ASP A 119 34.04 -26.33 -13.90
N LYS A 120 33.95 -25.03 -14.18
CA LYS A 120 35.12 -24.16 -14.37
C LYS A 120 35.80 -23.85 -13.04
N LEU A 121 35.05 -23.65 -11.96
CA LEU A 121 35.61 -23.45 -10.62
C LEU A 121 36.39 -24.69 -10.15
N ASP A 122 35.87 -25.89 -10.40
CA ASP A 122 36.56 -27.15 -10.11
C ASP A 122 37.89 -27.25 -10.87
N LYS A 123 37.89 -26.90 -12.16
CA LYS A 123 39.12 -26.85 -12.99
C LYS A 123 40.14 -25.85 -12.47
N ILE A 124 39.70 -24.67 -12.01
CA ILE A 124 40.57 -23.67 -11.39
C ILE A 124 41.16 -24.22 -10.09
N SER A 125 40.34 -24.82 -9.23
CA SER A 125 40.78 -25.43 -7.97
C SER A 125 41.88 -26.49 -8.20
N LEU A 126 41.68 -27.40 -9.15
CA LEU A 126 42.68 -28.40 -9.54
C LEU A 126 43.98 -27.76 -10.04
N THR A 127 43.88 -26.71 -10.85
CA THR A 127 45.05 -25.98 -11.38
C THR A 127 45.84 -25.31 -10.25
N VAL A 128 45.13 -24.70 -9.29
CA VAL A 128 45.74 -24.07 -8.11
C VAL A 128 46.44 -25.12 -7.24
N ASN A 129 45.79 -26.25 -6.99
CA ASN A 129 46.36 -27.36 -6.21
C ASN A 129 47.60 -27.97 -6.87
N HIS A 130 47.64 -28.05 -8.20
CA HIS A 130 48.83 -28.50 -8.93
C HIS A 130 50.05 -27.59 -8.68
N ASN A 131 49.83 -26.30 -8.47
CA ASN A 131 50.89 -25.31 -8.28
C ASN A 131 51.28 -25.08 -6.81
N LEU A 132 50.47 -25.52 -5.85
CA LEU A 132 50.63 -25.20 -4.43
C LEU A 132 51.68 -26.06 -3.71
N ASP A 133 51.95 -27.28 -4.21
CA ASP A 133 52.90 -28.29 -3.71
C ASP A 133 53.30 -28.13 -2.22
N LEU A 134 52.31 -28.12 -1.33
CA LEU A 134 52.49 -27.88 0.10
C LEU A 134 52.09 -29.13 0.90
N SER A 135 53.04 -30.04 1.05
CA SER A 135 52.86 -31.29 1.78
C SER A 135 53.88 -31.42 2.93
N ILE A 136 53.42 -31.76 4.13
CA ILE A 136 54.28 -32.06 5.29
C ILE A 136 53.89 -33.42 5.84
N LYS A 137 54.78 -34.41 5.73
CA LYS A 137 54.49 -35.82 6.02
C LYS A 137 53.24 -36.26 5.25
N ASP A 138 52.22 -36.76 5.95
CA ASP A 138 50.98 -37.29 5.37
C ASP A 138 49.86 -36.25 5.29
N VAL A 139 50.17 -34.96 5.52
CA VAL A 139 49.19 -33.86 5.48
C VAL A 139 49.47 -32.95 4.29
N THR A 140 48.48 -32.83 3.41
CA THR A 140 48.50 -31.93 2.24
C THR A 140 47.60 -30.73 2.50
N TYR A 141 48.10 -29.53 2.20
CA TYR A 141 47.27 -28.32 2.18
C TYR A 141 46.78 -28.09 0.75
N HIS A 142 45.47 -28.02 0.57
CA HIS A 142 44.84 -27.81 -0.73
C HIS A 142 43.63 -26.89 -0.62
N THR A 143 43.17 -26.38 -1.76
CA THR A 143 41.90 -25.66 -1.89
C THR A 143 40.82 -26.58 -2.48
N GLU A 144 39.57 -26.26 -2.20
CA GLU A 144 38.41 -26.84 -2.87
C GLU A 144 37.53 -25.71 -3.42
N SER A 145 36.82 -25.99 -4.51
CA SER A 145 35.79 -25.11 -5.04
C SER A 145 34.55 -25.16 -4.14
N CYS A 146 33.89 -24.02 -4.00
CA CYS A 146 32.58 -23.95 -3.37
C CYS A 146 31.51 -23.82 -4.46
N VAL A 147 30.50 -24.69 -4.41
CA VAL A 147 29.40 -24.66 -5.37
C VAL A 147 28.69 -23.31 -5.33
N VAL A 148 28.61 -22.67 -6.49
CA VAL A 148 27.87 -21.44 -6.72
C VAL A 148 26.43 -21.77 -7.07
N THR A 149 25.50 -21.09 -6.42
CA THR A 149 24.06 -21.22 -6.69
C THR A 149 23.49 -19.96 -7.33
N SER A 150 22.35 -20.06 -8.01
CA SER A 150 21.67 -18.91 -8.61
C SER A 150 21.30 -17.83 -7.58
N GLU A 151 21.00 -18.23 -6.34
CA GLU A 151 20.75 -17.27 -5.24
C GLU A 151 22.02 -16.51 -4.83
N GLN A 152 23.17 -17.18 -4.83
CA GLN A 152 24.45 -16.50 -4.59
C GLN A 152 24.83 -15.57 -5.74
N LEU A 153 24.58 -15.96 -6.99
CA LEU A 153 24.75 -15.10 -8.17
C LEU A 153 23.92 -13.83 -8.03
N LEU A 154 22.64 -13.98 -7.74
CA LEU A 154 21.71 -12.85 -7.59
C LEU A 154 22.14 -11.89 -6.47
N SER A 155 22.51 -12.42 -5.30
CA SER A 155 22.79 -11.60 -4.11
C SER A 155 24.18 -10.96 -4.10
N LYS A 156 25.17 -11.52 -4.81
CA LYS A 156 26.57 -11.05 -4.77
C LYS A 156 27.10 -10.48 -6.07
N TYR A 157 26.57 -10.92 -7.22
CA TYR A 157 27.16 -10.65 -8.53
C TYR A 157 26.22 -9.88 -9.46
N PHE A 158 24.92 -9.83 -9.16
CA PHE A 158 23.95 -9.03 -9.91
C PHE A 158 23.49 -7.81 -9.14
N GLN A 159 23.20 -6.75 -9.88
CA GLN A 159 22.67 -5.50 -9.36
C GLN A 159 21.54 -5.02 -10.27
N PRO A 160 20.39 -4.59 -9.73
CA PRO A 160 19.30 -4.08 -10.53
C PRO A 160 19.69 -2.72 -11.13
N TYR A 161 19.38 -2.54 -12.41
CA TYR A 161 19.48 -1.27 -13.11
C TYR A 161 18.21 -1.03 -13.93
N PHE A 162 17.84 0.24 -14.07
CA PHE A 162 16.79 0.64 -15.00
C PHE A 162 17.43 1.06 -16.31
N ASN A 163 16.85 0.67 -17.44
CA ASN A 163 17.32 1.08 -18.75
C ASN A 163 16.34 2.07 -19.37
N TYR A 164 16.86 3.21 -19.81
CA TYR A 164 16.10 4.19 -20.59
C TYR A 164 16.91 4.57 -21.83
N GLN A 165 16.32 4.35 -23.01
CA GLN A 165 16.94 4.63 -24.30
C GLN A 165 18.34 4.00 -24.47
N GLY A 166 18.52 2.76 -23.99
CA GLY A 166 19.78 2.03 -24.10
C GLY A 166 20.84 2.43 -23.09
N ARG A 167 20.53 3.30 -22.12
CA ARG A 167 21.44 3.69 -21.03
C ARG A 167 20.89 3.25 -19.69
N ASN A 168 21.79 2.80 -18.82
CA ASN A 168 21.43 2.54 -17.43
C ASN A 168 21.22 3.86 -16.72
N ILE A 169 20.11 3.97 -16.01
CA ILE A 169 19.77 5.09 -15.14
C ILE A 169 19.57 4.59 -13.72
N SER A 170 19.93 5.42 -12.76
CA SER A 170 19.68 5.13 -11.35
C SER A 170 18.19 5.21 -11.04
N PHE A 171 17.77 4.50 -9.99
CA PHE A 171 16.39 4.48 -9.52
C PHE A 171 15.82 5.89 -9.32
N GLU A 172 16.60 6.81 -8.78
CA GLU A 172 16.19 8.18 -8.48
C GLU A 172 15.67 8.93 -9.71
N PHE A 173 16.16 8.60 -10.90
CA PHE A 173 15.79 9.24 -12.16
C PHE A 173 14.60 8.60 -12.88
N VAL A 174 14.07 7.49 -12.35
CA VAL A 174 12.81 6.92 -12.84
C VAL A 174 11.66 7.72 -12.24
N ASP A 175 10.64 8.03 -13.02
CA ASP A 175 9.44 8.69 -12.50
C ASP A 175 8.70 7.80 -11.49
N ASN A 176 8.03 8.43 -10.52
CA ASN A 176 7.48 7.72 -9.38
C ASN A 176 6.33 6.78 -9.74
N GLU A 177 5.52 7.13 -10.74
CA GLU A 177 4.49 6.24 -11.27
C GLU A 177 5.12 4.95 -11.79
N THR A 178 6.12 5.07 -12.67
CA THR A 178 6.83 3.93 -13.26
C THR A 178 7.49 3.05 -12.21
N LYS A 179 8.09 3.64 -11.16
CA LYS A 179 8.66 2.87 -10.03
C LYS A 179 7.62 1.97 -9.36
N VAL A 180 6.44 2.51 -9.04
CA VAL A 180 5.35 1.75 -8.42
C VAL A 180 4.81 0.69 -9.40
N MET A 181 4.67 1.04 -10.68
CA MET A 181 4.21 0.11 -11.71
C MET A 181 5.15 -1.10 -11.89
N PHE A 182 6.47 -0.89 -11.81
CA PHE A 182 7.44 -2.00 -11.79
C PHE A 182 7.22 -2.94 -10.59
N LEU A 183 7.07 -2.37 -9.38
CA LEU A 183 6.78 -3.16 -8.18
C LEU A 183 5.50 -3.99 -8.36
N LEU A 184 4.41 -3.38 -8.81
CA LEU A 184 3.14 -4.06 -9.02
C LEU A 184 3.26 -5.17 -10.07
N LYS A 185 3.98 -4.92 -11.17
CA LYS A 185 4.20 -5.93 -12.22
C LYS A 185 5.01 -7.13 -11.71
N MET A 186 6.09 -6.90 -10.96
CA MET A 186 6.85 -7.98 -10.34
C MET A 186 5.97 -8.78 -9.36
N LEU A 187 5.11 -8.09 -8.60
CA LEU A 187 4.20 -8.73 -7.67
C LEU A 187 3.12 -9.57 -8.38
N GLN A 188 2.60 -9.11 -9.52
CA GLN A 188 1.65 -9.89 -10.33
C GLN A 188 2.24 -11.22 -10.80
N GLU A 189 3.51 -11.23 -11.22
CA GLU A 189 4.17 -12.48 -11.62
C GLU A 189 4.37 -13.41 -10.42
N ARG A 190 4.75 -12.87 -9.26
CA ARG A 190 4.81 -13.66 -8.02
C ARG A 190 3.45 -14.26 -7.65
N LEU A 191 2.39 -13.47 -7.65
CA LEU A 191 1.02 -13.91 -7.36
C LEU A 191 0.51 -14.99 -8.34
N SER A 192 1.03 -15.01 -9.57
CA SER A 192 0.69 -16.05 -10.55
C SER A 192 1.32 -17.42 -10.23
N ASN A 193 2.32 -17.45 -9.34
CA ASN A 193 3.08 -18.64 -8.97
C ASN A 193 2.93 -19.03 -7.49
N ASP A 194 2.23 -18.23 -6.68
CA ASP A 194 2.07 -18.41 -5.23
C ASP A 194 0.60 -18.21 -4.82
N THR A 195 0.10 -19.07 -3.93
CA THR A 195 -1.25 -19.01 -3.37
C THR A 195 -1.30 -18.37 -1.98
N ASN A 196 -0.15 -18.03 -1.40
CA ASN A 196 -0.08 -17.33 -0.13
C ASN A 196 -0.76 -15.96 -0.24
N ASN A 197 -1.45 -15.55 0.82
CA ASN A 197 -2.04 -14.22 0.87
C ASN A 197 -0.94 -13.16 1.00
N ILE A 198 -1.00 -12.14 0.15
CA ILE A 198 -0.11 -10.99 0.19
C ILE A 198 -0.92 -9.76 0.59
N LEU A 199 -0.42 -9.01 1.57
CA LEU A 199 -0.96 -7.72 1.96
C LEU A 199 0.05 -6.62 1.61
N LEU A 200 -0.22 -5.89 0.53
CA LEU A 200 0.52 -4.68 0.17
C LEU A 200 -0.07 -3.48 0.90
N ILE A 201 0.77 -2.72 1.60
CA ILE A 201 0.35 -1.53 2.33
C ILE A 201 1.10 -0.32 1.78
N PHE A 202 0.37 0.61 1.17
CA PHE A 202 0.92 1.93 0.87
C PHE A 202 0.53 2.91 1.94
N LYS A 203 1.51 3.64 2.46
CA LYS A 203 1.30 4.80 3.32
C LYS A 203 1.83 6.02 2.60
N ASN A 204 1.03 7.08 2.58
CA ASN A 204 1.37 8.37 1.99
C ASN A 204 1.86 8.30 0.52
N MET A 205 1.26 7.41 -0.28
CA MET A 205 1.64 7.24 -1.68
C MET A 205 1.49 8.53 -2.49
N ASP A 206 0.58 9.39 -2.07
CA ASP A 206 0.28 10.70 -2.60
C ASP A 206 1.29 11.80 -2.22
N ASP A 207 2.22 11.55 -1.30
CA ASP A 207 3.34 12.47 -1.03
C ASP A 207 4.32 12.55 -2.20
N TYR A 208 4.37 11.51 -3.04
CA TYR A 208 5.33 11.40 -4.15
C TYR A 208 4.67 11.13 -5.51
N LEU A 209 3.34 11.09 -5.57
CA LEU A 209 2.59 10.94 -6.82
C LEU A 209 1.66 12.13 -7.04
N ASP A 210 1.55 12.55 -8.30
CA ASP A 210 0.44 13.40 -8.69
C ASP A 210 -0.88 12.61 -8.69
N TYR A 211 -2.00 13.35 -8.74
CA TYR A 211 -3.33 12.75 -8.70
C TYR A 211 -3.59 11.80 -9.87
N SER A 212 -3.12 12.13 -11.08
CA SER A 212 -3.29 11.24 -12.24
C SER A 212 -2.58 9.91 -12.06
N SER A 213 -1.31 9.94 -11.63
CA SER A 213 -0.52 8.75 -11.34
C SER A 213 -1.14 7.91 -10.22
N PHE A 214 -1.61 8.56 -9.14
CA PHE A 214 -2.33 7.88 -8.06
C PHE A 214 -3.54 7.11 -8.60
N ILE A 215 -4.39 7.75 -9.40
CA ILE A 215 -5.58 7.10 -9.99
C ILE A 215 -5.18 5.94 -10.92
N THR A 216 -4.13 6.09 -11.72
CA THR A 216 -3.61 5.00 -12.58
C THR A 216 -3.20 3.79 -11.74
N ILE A 217 -2.45 4.02 -10.67
CA ILE A 217 -1.99 2.96 -9.77
C ILE A 217 -3.17 2.29 -9.05
N CYS A 218 -4.13 3.06 -8.53
CA CYS A 218 -5.34 2.49 -7.90
C CYS A 218 -6.16 1.63 -8.88
N LYS A 219 -6.26 2.02 -10.15
CA LYS A 219 -6.89 1.19 -11.20
C LYS A 219 -6.12 -0.12 -11.40
N THR A 220 -4.79 -0.08 -11.47
CA THR A 220 -3.96 -1.28 -11.59
C THR A 220 -4.12 -2.20 -10.38
N ILE A 221 -4.13 -1.66 -9.17
CA ILE A 221 -4.39 -2.42 -7.93
C ILE A 221 -5.77 -3.07 -8.00
N THR A 222 -6.81 -2.34 -8.41
CA THR A 222 -8.18 -2.87 -8.54
C THR A 222 -8.20 -4.08 -9.50
N GLN A 223 -7.59 -3.95 -10.67
CA GLN A 223 -7.47 -5.06 -11.63
C GLN A 223 -6.70 -6.26 -11.06
N MET A 224 -5.65 -6.01 -10.27
CA MET A 224 -4.92 -7.09 -9.59
C MET A 224 -5.79 -7.80 -8.56
N THR A 225 -6.59 -7.07 -7.78
CA THR A 225 -7.47 -7.66 -6.77
C THR A 225 -8.58 -8.51 -7.40
N GLU A 226 -9.12 -8.09 -8.55
CA GLU A 226 -10.08 -8.88 -9.33
C GLU A 226 -9.47 -10.18 -9.88
N LYS A 227 -8.20 -10.11 -10.30
CA LYS A 227 -7.48 -11.25 -10.89
C LYS A 227 -6.96 -12.24 -9.85
N PHE A 228 -6.51 -11.77 -8.69
CA PHE A 228 -5.81 -12.58 -7.69
C PHE A 228 -6.55 -12.54 -6.34
N PRO A 229 -7.32 -13.59 -6.00
CA PRO A 229 -8.08 -13.66 -4.74
C PRO A 229 -7.22 -13.59 -3.48
N ASN A 230 -5.95 -13.97 -3.57
CA ASN A 230 -4.97 -13.93 -2.49
C ASN A 230 -4.22 -12.58 -2.39
N PHE A 231 -4.53 -11.60 -3.25
CA PHE A 231 -3.94 -10.27 -3.19
C PHE A 231 -4.84 -9.29 -2.45
N TYR A 232 -4.26 -8.61 -1.47
CA TYR A 232 -4.87 -7.56 -0.68
C TYR A 232 -3.98 -6.33 -0.72
N CYS A 233 -4.59 -5.16 -0.84
CA CYS A 233 -3.93 -3.87 -0.81
C CYS A 233 -4.68 -2.95 0.14
N THR A 234 -3.94 -2.29 1.03
CA THR A 234 -4.47 -1.23 1.89
C THR A 234 -3.69 0.04 1.64
N ILE A 235 -4.39 1.16 1.42
CA ILE A 235 -3.74 2.46 1.26
C ILE A 235 -4.16 3.41 2.38
N PHE A 236 -3.20 4.19 2.85
CA PHE A 236 -3.36 5.28 3.80
C PHE A 236 -2.91 6.59 3.12
N PRO A 237 -3.80 7.27 2.38
CA PRO A 237 -3.49 8.57 1.79
C PRO A 237 -3.18 9.63 2.85
N SER A 238 -2.22 10.50 2.57
CA SER A 238 -1.85 11.62 3.44
C SER A 238 -2.77 12.83 3.23
N ASN A 239 -3.08 13.15 1.98
CA ASN A 239 -3.88 14.29 1.54
C ASN A 239 -5.37 13.96 1.43
N GLU A 240 -6.22 14.93 1.79
CA GLU A 240 -7.66 14.73 1.88
C GLU A 240 -8.38 14.48 0.54
N SER A 241 -7.78 14.87 -0.59
CA SER A 241 -8.36 14.75 -1.93
C SER A 241 -7.93 13.47 -2.68
N TYR A 242 -7.04 12.69 -2.09
CA TYR A 242 -6.53 11.45 -2.69
C TYR A 242 -7.36 10.27 -2.19
N LEU A 243 -8.48 10.04 -2.87
CA LEU A 243 -9.37 8.92 -2.62
C LEU A 243 -9.83 8.33 -3.96
N TYR A 244 -9.72 7.00 -4.11
CA TYR A 244 -10.18 6.30 -5.29
C TYR A 244 -11.52 5.62 -5.01
N VAL A 245 -12.63 6.31 -5.24
CA VAL A 245 -13.97 5.69 -5.08
C VAL A 245 -14.55 5.29 -6.43
N THR A 246 -14.92 4.02 -6.54
CA THR A 246 -15.75 3.45 -7.60
C THR A 246 -16.94 2.71 -6.98
N LYS A 247 -17.84 2.17 -7.80
CA LYS A 247 -18.96 1.36 -7.28
C LYS A 247 -18.47 0.13 -6.50
N GLU A 248 -17.34 -0.45 -6.92
CA GLU A 248 -16.80 -1.70 -6.39
C GLU A 248 -15.90 -1.48 -5.16
N THR A 249 -15.32 -0.28 -5.02
CA THR A 249 -14.34 0.02 -3.97
C THR A 249 -14.93 0.82 -2.80
N ILE A 250 -16.12 1.43 -2.98
CA ILE A 250 -16.71 2.35 -1.99
C ILE A 250 -16.86 1.72 -0.61
N GLU A 251 -17.38 0.49 -0.51
CA GLU A 251 -17.65 -0.16 0.77
C GLU A 251 -16.39 -0.44 1.60
N HIS A 252 -15.22 -0.44 0.97
CA HIS A 252 -13.93 -0.70 1.60
C HIS A 252 -13.16 0.61 1.90
N VAL A 253 -13.83 1.74 1.83
CA VAL A 253 -13.31 3.04 2.30
C VAL A 253 -13.74 3.23 3.75
N THR A 254 -12.76 3.33 4.65
CA THR A 254 -13.00 3.63 6.07
C THR A 254 -12.51 5.03 6.41
N ILE A 255 -13.37 5.82 7.04
CA ILE A 255 -13.09 7.18 7.49
C ILE A 255 -12.72 7.13 8.96
N VAL A 256 -11.56 7.67 9.29
CA VAL A 256 -10.97 7.69 10.62
C VAL A 256 -10.81 9.14 11.06
N SER A 257 -11.84 9.67 11.71
CA SER A 257 -11.87 11.04 12.24
C SER A 257 -12.27 11.01 13.73
N ASP A 258 -13.24 11.82 14.17
CA ASP A 258 -13.79 11.71 15.53
C ASP A 258 -14.65 10.46 15.69
N PHE A 259 -15.30 10.06 14.60
CA PHE A 259 -16.05 8.82 14.45
C PHE A 259 -15.35 7.96 13.40
N ILE A 260 -15.38 6.63 13.60
CA ILE A 260 -14.81 5.66 12.66
C ILE A 260 -15.95 4.90 12.03
N GLU A 261 -16.07 5.01 10.70
CA GLU A 261 -17.11 4.29 9.96
C GLU A 261 -16.68 4.07 8.51
N SER A 262 -17.16 2.99 7.91
CA SER A 262 -16.96 2.70 6.49
C SER A 262 -18.07 3.30 5.63
N LEU A 263 -17.77 3.64 4.39
CA LEU A 263 -18.80 4.01 3.43
C LEU A 263 -19.69 2.79 3.11
N PHE A 264 -20.95 3.05 2.76
CA PHE A 264 -21.90 2.02 2.34
C PHE A 264 -21.94 1.89 0.82
N ASP A 265 -22.71 0.91 0.33
CA ASP A 265 -23.03 0.75 -1.09
C ASP A 265 -23.42 2.07 -1.77
N LEU A 266 -22.92 2.27 -2.99
CA LEU A 266 -23.10 3.50 -3.76
C LEU A 266 -24.57 3.79 -4.04
N ASP A 267 -25.34 2.78 -4.43
CA ASP A 267 -26.75 2.96 -4.81
C ASP A 267 -27.56 3.39 -3.57
N PHE A 268 -27.34 2.72 -2.44
CA PHE A 268 -27.93 3.08 -1.15
C PHE A 268 -27.55 4.50 -0.68
N MET A 269 -26.26 4.84 -0.69
CA MET A 269 -25.80 6.17 -0.27
C MET A 269 -26.37 7.27 -1.13
N TYR A 270 -26.36 7.08 -2.46
CA TYR A 270 -26.85 8.07 -3.41
C TYR A 270 -28.35 8.33 -3.24
N GLU A 271 -29.18 7.29 -3.10
CA GLU A 271 -30.63 7.45 -2.88
C GLU A 271 -30.95 8.26 -1.62
N ARG A 272 -30.24 8.00 -0.52
CA ARG A 272 -30.40 8.73 0.74
C ARG A 272 -29.90 10.17 0.64
N PHE A 273 -28.81 10.38 -0.09
CA PHE A 273 -28.20 11.68 -0.32
C PHE A 273 -29.16 12.61 -1.10
N ILE A 274 -29.67 12.15 -2.25
CA ILE A 274 -30.56 12.95 -3.09
C ILE A 274 -31.88 13.26 -2.37
N GLY A 275 -32.36 12.34 -1.52
CA GLY A 275 -33.57 12.55 -0.72
C GLY A 275 -33.46 13.67 0.33
N ARG A 276 -32.24 14.14 0.63
CA ARG A 276 -31.97 15.26 1.55
C ARG A 276 -31.33 16.47 0.85
N TYR A 277 -31.17 16.41 -0.47
CA TYR A 277 -30.50 17.48 -1.20
C TYR A 277 -31.39 18.73 -1.28
N PRO A 278 -30.87 19.95 -1.01
CA PRO A 278 -31.69 21.14 -0.82
C PRO A 278 -32.20 21.78 -2.12
N SER A 279 -31.82 21.26 -3.28
CA SER A 279 -32.11 21.83 -4.60
C SER A 279 -32.66 20.78 -5.55
N ASN A 280 -33.49 21.22 -6.51
CA ASN A 280 -33.96 20.38 -7.62
C ASN A 280 -32.85 20.10 -8.66
N ASN A 281 -31.77 20.87 -8.65
CA ASN A 281 -30.57 20.58 -9.44
C ASN A 281 -29.72 19.54 -8.71
N ILE A 282 -30.17 18.29 -8.73
CA ILE A 282 -29.60 17.18 -7.99
C ILE A 282 -28.35 16.68 -8.72
N PRO A 283 -27.21 16.46 -8.02
CA PRO A 283 -26.03 15.85 -8.61
C PRO A 283 -26.34 14.47 -9.16
N SER A 284 -25.86 14.17 -10.36
CA SER A 284 -25.82 12.81 -10.90
C SER A 284 -24.98 11.88 -10.02
N LYS A 285 -25.13 10.56 -10.19
CA LYS A 285 -24.35 9.57 -9.44
C LYS A 285 -22.83 9.71 -9.66
N SER A 286 -22.41 10.09 -10.86
CA SER A 286 -20.99 10.38 -11.15
C SER A 286 -20.51 11.64 -10.43
N GLU A 287 -21.31 12.70 -10.37
CA GLU A 287 -20.98 13.90 -9.62
C GLU A 287 -20.94 13.62 -8.12
N PHE A 288 -21.84 12.76 -7.61
CA PHE A 288 -21.81 12.29 -6.23
C PHE A 288 -20.53 11.53 -5.89
N LEU A 289 -20.04 10.65 -6.77
CA LEU A 289 -18.75 9.99 -6.59
C LEU A 289 -17.59 11.01 -6.52
N ILE A 290 -17.60 12.03 -7.39
CA ILE A 290 -16.60 13.11 -7.35
C ILE A 290 -16.68 13.88 -6.02
N LEU A 291 -17.90 14.15 -5.53
CA LEU A 291 -18.09 14.78 -4.22
C LEU A 291 -17.54 13.91 -3.09
N LEU A 292 -17.74 12.58 -3.12
CA LEU A 292 -17.16 11.67 -2.14
C LEU A 292 -15.63 11.67 -2.21
N GLN A 293 -15.04 11.56 -3.41
CA GLN A 293 -13.59 11.57 -3.62
C GLN A 293 -12.92 12.81 -3.02
N LYS A 294 -13.55 13.98 -3.17
CA LYS A 294 -13.02 15.24 -2.65
C LYS A 294 -13.22 15.42 -1.15
N ASN A 295 -14.31 14.90 -0.61
CA ASN A 295 -14.83 15.37 0.68
C ASN A 295 -14.96 14.30 1.77
N ALA A 296 -14.90 13.01 1.43
CA ALA A 296 -15.14 11.94 2.40
C ALA A 296 -14.15 11.95 3.57
N SER A 297 -12.91 12.38 3.33
CA SER A 297 -11.87 12.57 4.34
C SER A 297 -12.24 13.59 5.41
N TYR A 298 -13.13 14.55 5.12
CA TYR A 298 -13.61 15.56 6.09
C TYR A 298 -14.85 15.13 6.86
N LEU A 299 -15.42 13.96 6.56
CA LEU A 299 -16.55 13.43 7.32
C LEU A 299 -16.13 13.18 8.77
N PHE A 300 -17.10 13.38 9.68
CA PHE A 300 -16.95 13.20 11.12
C PHE A 300 -15.82 14.03 11.75
N SER A 301 -15.62 15.26 11.27
CA SER A 301 -14.59 16.17 11.78
C SER A 301 -15.13 17.59 11.93
N ASP A 302 -14.62 18.34 12.91
CA ASP A 302 -14.85 19.77 13.08
C ASP A 302 -13.86 20.65 12.29
N GLN A 303 -12.83 20.03 11.71
CA GLN A 303 -11.79 20.71 10.93
C GLN A 303 -12.32 21.33 9.62
N ILE A 304 -13.55 21.00 9.22
CA ILE A 304 -14.28 21.65 8.14
C ILE A 304 -14.30 23.19 8.30
N SER A 305 -14.22 23.68 9.53
CA SER A 305 -14.17 25.11 9.84
C SER A 305 -12.89 25.83 9.39
N TYR A 306 -11.80 25.10 9.12
CA TYR A 306 -10.49 25.67 8.76
C TYR A 306 -10.13 25.51 7.27
N ILE A 307 -11.00 24.87 6.48
CA ILE A 307 -10.76 24.57 5.07
C ILE A 307 -11.68 25.39 4.16
N SER A 308 -11.19 25.69 2.96
CA SER A 308 -11.98 26.37 1.93
C SER A 308 -12.66 25.34 1.04
N LEU A 309 -13.98 25.19 1.20
CA LEU A 309 -14.79 24.27 0.42
C LEU A 309 -15.82 25.02 -0.44
N GLY A 310 -16.17 24.44 -1.58
CA GLY A 310 -17.30 24.91 -2.37
C GLY A 310 -18.62 24.72 -1.62
N ILE A 311 -19.64 25.49 -1.99
CA ILE A 311 -20.99 25.30 -1.45
C ILE A 311 -21.49 23.85 -1.66
N PRO A 312 -21.35 23.23 -2.85
CA PRO A 312 -21.77 21.83 -3.05
C PRO A 312 -21.05 20.85 -2.13
N ASP A 313 -19.75 21.06 -1.89
CA ASP A 313 -18.93 20.22 -1.01
C ASP A 313 -19.44 20.28 0.44
N MET A 314 -19.65 21.49 0.97
CA MET A 314 -20.19 21.68 2.32
C MET A 314 -21.59 21.09 2.49
N VAL A 315 -22.47 21.28 1.50
CA VAL A 315 -23.80 20.67 1.49
C VAL A 315 -23.68 19.15 1.52
N ALA A 316 -22.78 18.58 0.72
CA ALA A 316 -22.60 17.14 0.66
C ALA A 316 -22.13 16.56 2.01
N ILE A 317 -21.10 17.17 2.61
CA ILE A 317 -20.58 16.79 3.92
C ILE A 317 -21.68 16.88 4.99
N LYS A 318 -22.47 17.96 4.99
CA LYS A 318 -23.56 18.15 5.96
C LYS A 318 -24.64 17.06 5.86
N ILE A 319 -25.05 16.72 4.64
CA ILE A 319 -26.02 15.65 4.40
C ILE A 319 -25.46 14.32 4.88
N LEU A 320 -24.22 13.99 4.48
CA LEU A 320 -23.58 12.72 4.82
C LEU A 320 -23.38 12.58 6.33
N ASN A 321 -22.81 13.57 7.02
CA ASN A 321 -22.71 13.55 8.49
C ASN A 321 -24.08 13.31 9.17
N SER A 322 -25.13 13.96 8.67
CA SER A 322 -26.49 13.76 9.19
C SER A 322 -27.08 12.38 8.89
N LEU A 323 -26.70 11.73 7.79
CA LEU A 323 -27.11 10.36 7.46
C LEU A 323 -26.42 9.32 8.36
N TYR A 324 -25.19 9.60 8.78
CA TYR A 324 -24.44 8.79 9.74
C TYR A 324 -24.72 9.14 11.21
N HIS A 325 -25.69 10.02 11.49
CA HIS A 325 -26.02 10.47 12.84
C HIS A 325 -24.84 11.10 13.60
N TYR A 326 -23.95 11.78 12.86
CA TYR A 326 -22.88 12.57 13.45
C TYR A 326 -23.43 13.92 13.93
N ASP A 327 -23.85 13.95 15.20
CA ASP A 327 -24.63 15.04 15.80
C ASP A 327 -23.79 16.19 16.39
N LYS A 328 -22.46 16.20 16.19
CA LYS A 328 -21.65 17.33 16.66
C LYS A 328 -21.98 18.59 15.87
N SER A 329 -22.06 19.73 16.57
CA SER A 329 -22.29 21.03 15.95
C SER A 329 -21.07 21.45 15.10
N VAL A 330 -21.10 21.14 13.81
CA VAL A 330 -20.09 21.60 12.85
C VAL A 330 -20.46 23.00 12.37
N VAL A 331 -19.51 23.94 12.47
CA VAL A 331 -19.64 25.28 11.88
C VAL A 331 -19.20 25.22 10.42
N TYR A 332 -20.13 25.52 9.51
CA TYR A 332 -19.85 25.59 8.09
C TYR A 332 -19.54 27.04 7.70
N PRO A 333 -18.31 27.37 7.29
CA PRO A 333 -17.97 28.72 6.87
C PRO A 333 -18.64 29.01 5.52
N ILE A 334 -19.72 29.78 5.52
CA ILE A 334 -20.40 30.18 4.28
C ILE A 334 -19.63 31.36 3.68
N PRO A 335 -18.91 31.19 2.55
CA PRO A 335 -18.16 32.28 1.95
C PRO A 335 -19.14 33.32 1.40
N LYS A 336 -18.80 34.60 1.57
CA LYS A 336 -19.45 35.67 0.80
C LYS A 336 -18.84 35.65 -0.59
N ILE A 337 -19.66 35.38 -1.60
CA ILE A 337 -19.20 35.32 -2.99
C ILE A 337 -19.48 36.68 -3.63
N GLU A 338 -18.44 37.40 -3.98
CA GLU A 338 -18.58 38.69 -4.67
C GLU A 338 -18.84 38.45 -6.18
N PRO A 339 -19.88 39.06 -6.78
CA PRO A 339 -20.19 38.85 -8.21
C PRO A 339 -19.03 39.19 -9.14
N ILE A 340 -18.17 40.14 -8.75
CA ILE A 340 -16.98 40.53 -9.51
C ILE A 340 -15.96 39.39 -9.53
N GLU A 341 -15.77 38.67 -8.41
CA GLU A 341 -14.88 37.50 -8.35
C GLU A 341 -15.40 36.39 -9.28
N ILE A 342 -16.72 36.13 -9.28
CA ILE A 342 -17.34 35.18 -10.22
C ILE A 342 -17.08 35.61 -11.67
N SER A 343 -17.22 36.90 -11.97
CA SER A 343 -17.00 37.42 -13.32
C SER A 343 -15.54 37.33 -13.76
N PHE A 344 -14.58 37.43 -12.82
CA PHE A 344 -13.15 37.33 -13.09
C PHE A 344 -12.73 35.90 -13.44
N LEU A 345 -13.39 34.89 -12.85
CA LEU A 345 -13.15 33.48 -13.15
C LEU A 345 -13.70 33.03 -14.51
N LYS A 346 -14.54 33.84 -15.15
CA LYS A 346 -15.00 33.57 -16.51
C LYS A 346 -13.94 34.08 -17.47
N ASP A 347 -13.42 33.20 -18.30
CA ASP A 347 -12.54 33.60 -19.39
C ASP A 347 -13.23 34.70 -20.22
N ARG A 348 -12.51 35.77 -20.52
CA ARG A 348 -12.95 36.75 -21.51
C ARG A 348 -12.69 36.12 -22.87
N ASP A 349 -13.74 35.53 -23.45
CA ASP A 349 -13.75 35.14 -24.86
C ASP A 349 -13.38 36.33 -25.78
#